data_AF-A0A6A6Z483-F1
#
_entry.id   AF-A0A6A6Z483-F1
#
_cell.length_a   1.000
_cell.length_b   1.000
_cell.length_c   1.000
_cell.angle_alpha   90.00
_cell.angle_beta   90.00
_cell.angle_gamma   90.00
#
_symmetry.space_group_name_H-M   'P 1'
#
loop_
_entity.id
_entity.type
_entity.pdbx_description
1 polymer ?
#
loop_
_entity_poly.entity_id
_entity_poly.type
_entity_poly.pdbx_seq_one_letter_code
_entity_poly.pdbx_strand_id
1 'polypeptide(L)'
;RTLSSSEKLSYIAAIKCLQTKPALTSRDFSGVRSRYDDFLATHINNTDFIHFVMSNTPSPPQACALTKVYLSLLTQNTGIGVGSAFIRHWTRDATEASFAKAPVFDATYGFGGNGPFIDSSNDPNVLHIPGKTGGGCVLDGPFVHWTVNMGPGFSTAYNPRCMTRDLSSYFASQTLNSTVVAKTIAGKTFQAFDIQVQGTTTVEGMRYHGGGHLSVGGDLGIGLIDTDKCSDPLFYLHHANLDRLWVKWEAAIPYRLYDISGPDTQFAYPFNFFGDVAYKNVTLDFPMFFGKLGPEKPFVPIRNVMDISAMCYKYV
;
A
#
# COMPACT_ATOMS: atom_id res chain seq x y z
N ARG A 1 -1.01 16.75 5.76
CA ARG A 1 -0.87 18.22 5.66
C ARG A 1 -1.56 18.96 6.80
N THR A 2 -2.69 18.46 7.28
CA THR A 2 -3.46 19.02 8.41
C THR A 2 -2.83 18.76 9.77
N LEU A 3 -1.98 17.74 9.87
CA LEU A 3 -1.25 17.41 11.09
C LEU A 3 -0.22 18.48 11.45
N SER A 4 -0.16 18.78 12.74
CA SER A 4 0.90 19.56 13.37
C SER A 4 2.25 18.83 13.28
N SER A 5 3.32 19.58 13.51
CA SER A 5 4.67 19.02 13.53
C SER A 5 4.86 17.93 14.59
N SER A 6 4.28 18.11 15.78
CA SER A 6 4.35 17.12 16.86
C SER A 6 3.62 15.82 16.50
N GLU A 7 2.43 15.91 15.89
CA GLU A 7 1.69 14.74 15.42
C GLU A 7 2.47 13.95 14.36
N LYS A 8 3.09 14.65 13.40
CA LYS A 8 3.94 14.00 12.38
C LYS A 8 5.11 13.25 13.01
N LEU A 9 5.83 13.87 13.93
CA LEU A 9 6.95 13.25 14.63
C LEU A 9 6.51 12.06 15.48
N SER A 10 5.38 12.17 16.18
CA SER A 10 4.79 11.09 16.96
C SER A 10 4.50 9.85 16.11
N TYR A 11 3.98 10.03 14.90
CA TYR A 11 3.74 8.90 14.00
C TYR A 11 5.01 8.28 13.45
N ILE A 12 5.98 9.10 13.03
CA ILE A 12 7.31 8.61 12.64
C ILE A 12 7.93 7.79 13.77
N ALA A 13 7.83 8.26 15.02
CA ALA A 13 8.32 7.55 16.20
C ALA A 13 7.58 6.22 16.42
N ALA A 14 6.26 6.19 16.21
CA ALA A 14 5.46 4.98 16.34
C ALA A 14 5.89 3.89 15.32
N ILE A 15 6.19 4.29 14.09
CA ILE A 15 6.70 3.38 13.04
C ILE A 15 8.06 2.82 13.44
N LYS A 16 8.99 3.68 13.88
CA LYS A 16 10.31 3.25 14.35
C LYS A 16 10.20 2.30 15.53
N CYS A 17 9.23 2.50 16.42
CA CYS A 17 8.97 1.58 17.52
C CYS A 17 8.59 0.17 17.00
N LEU A 18 7.83 0.04 15.92
CA LEU A 18 7.52 -1.28 15.35
C LEU A 18 8.78 -2.03 14.87
N GLN A 19 9.84 -1.34 14.47
CA GLN A 19 11.12 -1.99 14.15
C GLN A 19 11.89 -2.50 15.37
N THR A 20 11.64 -1.97 16.55
CA THR A 20 12.34 -2.41 17.77
C THR A 20 11.57 -3.49 18.53
N LYS A 21 10.29 -3.69 18.20
CA LYS A 21 9.45 -4.67 18.88
C LYS A 21 9.74 -6.11 18.40
N PRO A 22 9.63 -7.12 19.29
CA PRO A 22 9.88 -8.52 18.93
C PRO A 22 8.93 -9.04 17.83
N ALA A 23 9.49 -9.71 16.84
CA ALA A 23 8.72 -10.36 15.79
C ALA A 23 7.81 -11.50 16.28
N LEU A 24 6.71 -11.74 15.57
CA LEU A 24 5.75 -12.83 15.83
C LEU A 24 5.91 -14.02 14.88
N THR A 25 6.44 -13.79 13.68
CA THR A 25 6.49 -14.79 12.59
C THR A 25 7.93 -15.19 12.23
N SER A 26 8.92 -14.90 13.09
CA SER A 26 10.34 -15.26 12.86
C SER A 26 10.61 -16.77 12.76
N ARG A 27 9.68 -17.60 13.27
CA ARG A 27 9.71 -19.07 13.07
C ARG A 27 9.16 -19.50 11.71
N ASP A 28 8.32 -18.69 11.11
CA ASP A 28 7.65 -18.98 9.83
C ASP A 28 8.45 -18.38 8.66
N PHE A 29 9.11 -17.24 8.88
CA PHE A 29 9.86 -16.49 7.86
C PHE A 29 11.25 -16.12 8.37
N SER A 30 12.29 -16.63 7.70
CA SER A 30 13.68 -16.49 8.14
C SER A 30 14.23 -15.05 8.07
N GLY A 31 13.63 -14.17 7.26
CA GLY A 31 14.01 -12.77 7.12
C GLY A 31 13.43 -11.83 8.17
N VAL A 32 12.46 -12.28 8.97
CA VAL A 32 11.78 -11.44 9.95
C VAL A 32 12.67 -11.13 11.15
N ARG A 33 12.82 -9.84 11.51
CA ARG A 33 13.60 -9.38 12.69
C ARG A 33 12.78 -8.56 13.68
N SER A 34 11.71 -7.93 13.23
CA SER A 34 10.91 -6.98 14.01
C SER A 34 9.40 -7.14 13.80
N ARG A 35 8.58 -6.46 14.63
CA ARG A 35 7.12 -6.39 14.39
C ARG A 35 6.80 -5.80 13.02
N TYR A 36 7.57 -4.82 12.55
CA TYR A 36 7.40 -4.25 11.22
C TYR A 36 7.64 -5.31 10.13
N ASP A 37 8.68 -6.14 10.28
CA ASP A 37 8.98 -7.20 9.31
C ASP A 37 7.86 -8.24 9.22
N ASP A 38 7.13 -8.53 10.28
CA ASP A 38 6.01 -9.47 10.19
C ASP A 38 4.93 -8.98 9.20
N PHE A 39 4.70 -7.65 9.09
CA PHE A 39 3.79 -7.08 8.09
C PHE A 39 4.34 -7.28 6.68
N LEU A 40 5.63 -7.01 6.48
CA LEU A 40 6.30 -7.23 5.20
C LEU A 40 6.22 -8.72 4.79
N ALA A 41 6.56 -9.65 5.69
CA ALA A 41 6.49 -11.07 5.43
C ALA A 41 5.06 -11.53 5.13
N THR A 42 4.07 -11.04 5.89
CA THR A 42 2.66 -11.39 5.66
C THR A 42 2.17 -10.86 4.32
N HIS A 43 2.56 -9.64 3.91
CA HIS A 43 2.21 -9.09 2.62
C HIS A 43 2.85 -9.87 1.47
N ILE A 44 4.15 -10.16 1.56
CA ILE A 44 4.87 -10.99 0.58
C ILE A 44 4.18 -12.35 0.44
N ASN A 45 3.92 -13.04 1.55
CA ASN A 45 3.34 -14.38 1.55
C ASN A 45 1.90 -14.43 1.03
N ASN A 46 1.15 -13.32 1.12
CA ASN A 46 -0.23 -13.26 0.65
C ASN A 46 -0.39 -12.56 -0.69
N THR A 47 0.70 -12.12 -1.35
CA THR A 47 0.64 -11.26 -2.54
C THR A 47 -0.29 -11.80 -3.64
N ASP A 48 -0.24 -13.10 -3.92
CA ASP A 48 -1.09 -13.76 -4.94
C ASP A 48 -2.55 -13.86 -4.51
N PHE A 49 -2.80 -13.85 -3.21
CA PHE A 49 -4.15 -13.83 -2.66
C PHE A 49 -4.63 -12.43 -2.38
N ILE A 50 -3.84 -11.38 -2.68
CA ILE A 50 -4.19 -9.99 -2.38
C ILE A 50 -3.96 -8.95 -3.48
N HIS A 51 -3.65 -9.32 -4.71
CA HIS A 51 -3.56 -8.39 -5.85
C HIS A 51 -4.23 -9.02 -7.06
N PHE A 52 -4.97 -8.25 -7.86
CA PHE A 52 -5.75 -8.74 -9.00
C PHE A 52 -6.70 -9.91 -8.66
N VAL A 53 -7.20 -9.90 -7.42
CA VAL A 53 -8.26 -10.72 -6.84
C VAL A 53 -9.26 -9.78 -6.18
N MET A 54 -10.55 -10.08 -6.13
CA MET A 54 -11.53 -9.10 -5.67
C MET A 54 -12.16 -9.43 -4.31
N SER A 55 -11.81 -10.55 -3.67
CA SER A 55 -11.98 -10.70 -2.20
C SER A 55 -11.00 -9.85 -1.43
N ASN A 56 -9.85 -9.61 -2.04
CA ASN A 56 -8.65 -9.47 -1.26
C ASN A 56 -7.61 -8.61 -1.93
N THR A 57 -7.87 -7.87 -3.03
CA THR A 57 -6.93 -6.86 -3.50
C THR A 57 -6.41 -6.03 -2.30
N PRO A 58 -5.60 -4.99 -2.49
CA PRO A 58 -5.92 -3.77 -1.75
C PRO A 58 -7.31 -3.23 -2.15
N SER A 59 -8.30 -4.13 -2.32
CA SER A 59 -9.69 -4.02 -2.03
C SER A 59 -9.73 -3.18 -0.78
N PRO A 60 -10.47 -2.10 -0.85
CA PRO A 60 -10.58 -1.22 0.29
C PRO A 60 -10.99 -1.91 1.60
N PRO A 61 -11.79 -3.00 1.63
CA PRO A 61 -11.98 -3.82 2.83
C PRO A 61 -10.69 -4.37 3.46
N GLN A 62 -9.72 -4.82 2.65
CA GLN A 62 -8.41 -5.25 3.15
C GLN A 62 -7.49 -4.08 3.45
N ALA A 63 -7.47 -3.03 2.63
CA ALA A 63 -6.72 -1.81 2.95
C ALA A 63 -7.22 -1.21 4.28
N CYS A 64 -8.53 -1.24 4.52
CA CYS A 64 -9.24 -0.90 5.76
C CYS A 64 -8.81 -1.81 6.91
N ALA A 65 -8.85 -3.13 6.74
CA ALA A 65 -8.42 -4.08 7.77
C ALA A 65 -6.92 -3.98 8.10
N LEU A 66 -6.06 -3.87 7.09
CA LEU A 66 -4.62 -3.70 7.22
C LEU A 66 -4.29 -2.34 7.86
N THR A 67 -4.98 -1.27 7.45
CA THR A 67 -4.87 0.06 8.08
C THR A 67 -5.33 0.00 9.53
N LYS A 68 -6.43 -0.68 9.85
CA LYS A 68 -6.91 -0.84 11.23
C LYS A 68 -5.96 -1.66 12.08
N VAL A 69 -5.46 -2.79 11.58
CA VAL A 69 -4.48 -3.63 12.28
C VAL A 69 -3.18 -2.87 12.49
N TYR A 70 -2.73 -2.12 11.49
CA TYR A 70 -1.54 -1.29 11.58
C TYR A 70 -1.72 -0.14 12.58
N LEU A 71 -2.81 0.62 12.50
CA LEU A 71 -3.12 1.72 13.42
C LEU A 71 -3.39 1.24 14.86
N SER A 72 -4.04 0.08 15.02
CA SER A 72 -4.27 -0.52 16.34
C SER A 72 -2.96 -0.97 16.97
N LEU A 73 -2.06 -1.58 16.19
CA LEU A 73 -0.73 -1.96 16.67
C LEU A 73 0.16 -0.76 16.95
N LEU A 74 0.08 0.31 16.16
CA LEU A 74 0.74 1.58 16.50
C LEU A 74 0.22 2.11 17.84
N THR A 75 -1.08 2.15 18.05
CA THR A 75 -1.68 2.69 19.28
C THR A 75 -1.37 1.81 20.50
N GLN A 76 -1.55 0.50 20.40
CA GLN A 76 -1.38 -0.45 21.51
C GLN A 76 0.09 -0.63 21.92
N ASN A 77 1.04 -0.64 20.96
CA ASN A 77 2.44 -0.96 21.27
C ASN A 77 3.30 0.25 21.60
N THR A 78 2.86 1.45 21.22
CA THR A 78 3.67 2.67 21.35
C THR A 78 3.11 3.63 22.38
N GLY A 79 1.84 3.48 22.80
CA GLY A 79 1.16 4.43 23.69
C GLY A 79 0.93 5.81 23.04
N ILE A 80 1.34 5.98 21.79
CA ILE A 80 1.12 7.17 21.01
C ILE A 80 -0.29 7.07 20.46
N GLY A 81 -1.18 7.92 20.98
CA GLY A 81 -2.51 8.10 20.41
C GLY A 81 -2.37 8.65 19.00
N VAL A 82 -2.39 7.77 17.99
CA VAL A 82 -2.45 8.17 16.59
C VAL A 82 -3.90 8.58 16.30
N GLY A 83 -4.36 9.66 16.92
CA GLY A 83 -5.76 10.13 16.88
C GLY A 83 -6.25 10.55 15.49
N SER A 84 -5.36 10.50 14.49
CA SER A 84 -5.65 10.77 13.09
C SER A 84 -4.88 9.76 12.23
N ALA A 85 -5.57 8.91 11.48
CA ALA A 85 -4.94 8.10 10.44
C ALA A 85 -4.24 9.02 9.42
N PHE A 86 -3.00 8.69 9.06
CA PHE A 86 -2.20 9.47 8.14
C PHE A 86 -2.65 9.18 6.71
N ILE A 87 -3.28 10.15 6.06
CA ILE A 87 -3.64 10.03 4.65
C ILE A 87 -2.71 10.90 3.80
N ARG A 88 -2.21 10.32 2.71
CA ARG A 88 -1.54 11.09 1.67
C ARG A 88 -2.49 11.34 0.50
N HIS A 89 -2.99 12.58 0.37
CA HIS A 89 -3.74 12.99 -0.83
C HIS A 89 -2.78 13.26 -2.00
N TRP A 90 -2.50 12.23 -2.80
CA TRP A 90 -1.60 12.35 -3.95
C TRP A 90 -2.00 13.45 -4.93
N THR A 91 -3.31 13.69 -5.11
CA THR A 91 -3.84 14.68 -6.04
C THR A 91 -3.36 16.11 -5.78
N ARG A 92 -2.87 16.42 -4.57
CA ARG A 92 -2.30 17.73 -4.24
C ARG A 92 -0.86 17.92 -4.70
N ASP A 93 -0.18 16.82 -5.01
CA ASP A 93 1.24 16.76 -5.40
C ASP A 93 1.44 16.07 -6.75
N ALA A 94 0.35 15.71 -7.45
CA ALA A 94 0.39 14.95 -8.69
C ALA A 94 0.73 15.83 -9.90
N THR A 95 1.83 16.60 -9.80
CA THR A 95 2.43 17.32 -10.92
C THR A 95 3.93 17.09 -10.94
N GLU A 96 4.54 17.18 -12.12
CA GLU A 96 5.99 17.01 -12.28
C GLU A 96 6.80 17.94 -11.37
N ALA A 97 6.32 19.17 -11.19
CA ALA A 97 6.98 20.19 -10.39
C ALA A 97 6.81 20.03 -8.87
N SER A 98 5.76 19.32 -8.41
CA SER A 98 5.39 19.27 -6.99
C SER A 98 5.58 17.90 -6.33
N PHE A 99 5.53 16.80 -7.09
CA PHE A 99 5.54 15.45 -6.52
C PHE A 99 6.75 15.18 -5.63
N ALA A 100 7.96 15.38 -6.14
CA ALA A 100 9.19 15.20 -5.37
C ALA A 100 9.35 16.21 -4.20
N LYS A 101 8.56 17.29 -4.19
CA LYS A 101 8.53 18.32 -3.12
C LYS A 101 7.38 18.11 -2.14
N ALA A 102 6.62 17.03 -2.27
CA ALA A 102 5.49 16.77 -1.40
C ALA A 102 5.95 16.75 0.08
N PRO A 103 5.18 17.32 1.03
CA PRO A 103 5.60 17.43 2.45
C PRO A 103 5.90 16.12 3.18
N VAL A 104 5.55 15.02 2.55
CA VAL A 104 5.73 13.65 3.01
C VAL A 104 7.11 13.10 2.61
N PHE A 105 7.81 13.75 1.69
CA PHE A 105 9.22 13.55 1.40
C PHE A 105 10.14 14.51 2.18
N ASP A 106 9.57 15.29 3.11
CA ASP A 106 10.34 16.20 3.97
C ASP A 106 11.33 15.42 4.87
N ALA A 107 12.53 15.95 5.04
CA ALA A 107 13.62 15.30 5.78
C ALA A 107 13.46 15.35 7.31
N THR A 108 12.52 16.10 7.85
CA THR A 108 12.29 16.19 9.31
C THR A 108 10.93 15.66 9.69
N TYR A 109 9.89 16.16 9.02
CA TYR A 109 8.49 15.90 9.32
C TYR A 109 7.82 14.94 8.32
N GLY A 110 8.59 14.44 7.35
CA GLY A 110 8.18 13.45 6.37
C GLY A 110 8.97 12.13 6.52
N PHE A 111 9.05 11.39 5.43
CA PHE A 111 9.61 10.04 5.38
C PHE A 111 10.96 9.98 4.67
N GLY A 112 11.62 11.14 4.50
CA GLY A 112 12.81 11.28 3.66
C GLY A 112 12.47 11.38 2.17
N GLY A 113 13.44 11.87 1.41
CA GLY A 113 13.35 12.13 -0.01
C GLY A 113 13.71 10.94 -0.87
N ASN A 114 14.34 11.24 -2.00
CA ASN A 114 14.72 10.26 -3.02
C ASN A 114 16.08 9.60 -2.73
N GLY A 115 16.38 8.53 -3.44
CA GLY A 115 17.75 8.00 -3.56
C GLY A 115 18.55 8.65 -4.68
N PRO A 116 19.88 8.43 -4.75
CA PRO A 116 20.68 8.84 -5.88
C PRO A 116 20.23 8.10 -7.15
N PHE A 117 20.39 8.75 -8.30
CA PHE A 117 20.01 8.17 -9.58
C PHE A 117 20.83 6.91 -9.90
N ILE A 118 20.15 5.83 -10.26
CA ILE A 118 20.75 4.60 -10.80
C ILE A 118 20.21 4.39 -12.21
N ASP A 119 21.11 4.38 -13.19
CA ASP A 119 20.75 4.06 -14.56
C ASP A 119 20.42 2.56 -14.70
N SER A 120 19.13 2.27 -14.87
CA SER A 120 18.58 0.93 -15.11
C SER A 120 17.94 0.81 -16.49
N SER A 121 18.23 1.74 -17.40
CA SER A 121 17.60 1.80 -18.74
C SER A 121 17.84 0.57 -19.60
N ASN A 122 18.93 -0.17 -19.36
CA ASN A 122 19.28 -1.39 -20.08
C ASN A 122 19.09 -2.68 -19.27
N ASP A 123 18.51 -2.61 -18.06
CA ASP A 123 18.29 -3.79 -17.24
C ASP A 123 16.97 -4.48 -17.63
N PRO A 124 17.01 -5.70 -18.23
CA PRO A 124 15.81 -6.40 -18.66
C PRO A 124 14.94 -6.90 -17.49
N ASN A 125 15.47 -6.88 -16.26
CA ASN A 125 14.76 -7.34 -15.06
C ASN A 125 14.01 -6.21 -14.35
N VAL A 126 14.10 -4.98 -14.87
CA VAL A 126 13.53 -3.78 -14.27
C VAL A 126 12.30 -3.33 -15.05
N LEU A 127 11.21 -3.04 -14.33
CA LEU A 127 10.08 -2.35 -14.92
C LEU A 127 10.45 -0.89 -15.21
N HIS A 128 10.47 -0.52 -16.49
CA HIS A 128 10.84 0.82 -16.93
C HIS A 128 9.69 1.82 -16.73
N ILE A 129 9.65 2.45 -15.56
CA ILE A 129 8.77 3.59 -15.31
C ILE A 129 9.41 4.86 -15.89
N PRO A 130 8.68 5.65 -16.70
CA PRO A 130 9.21 6.88 -17.28
C PRO A 130 9.46 7.96 -16.23
N GLY A 131 10.48 8.79 -16.45
CA GLY A 131 10.75 9.99 -15.63
C GLY A 131 11.24 9.71 -14.21
N LYS A 132 11.80 8.52 -13.96
CA LYS A 132 12.51 8.15 -12.73
C LYS A 132 13.74 9.03 -12.50
N THR A 133 14.04 9.34 -11.24
CA THR A 133 15.10 10.29 -10.85
C THR A 133 15.98 9.79 -9.71
N GLY A 134 15.75 8.56 -9.21
CA GLY A 134 16.49 7.95 -8.11
C GLY A 134 16.91 6.52 -8.44
N GLY A 135 16.75 5.63 -7.46
CA GLY A 135 17.06 4.21 -7.60
C GLY A 135 17.88 3.67 -6.42
N GLY A 136 18.75 4.51 -5.84
CA GLY A 136 19.59 4.12 -4.72
C GLY A 136 18.94 4.29 -3.34
N CYS A 137 19.75 4.13 -2.29
CA CYS A 137 19.34 4.32 -0.90
C CYS A 137 18.82 5.74 -0.65
N VAL A 138 17.74 5.86 0.13
CA VAL A 138 17.26 7.17 0.61
C VAL A 138 18.37 7.88 1.39
N LEU A 139 18.59 9.16 1.08
CA LEU A 139 19.76 9.92 1.57
C LEU A 139 19.49 10.77 2.81
N ASP A 140 18.23 10.99 3.16
CA ASP A 140 17.85 11.86 4.28
C ASP A 140 16.58 11.34 4.98
N GLY A 141 16.11 12.12 5.96
CA GLY A 141 14.87 11.81 6.62
C GLY A 141 15.00 10.87 7.82
N PRO A 142 13.89 10.66 8.54
CA PRO A 142 13.88 9.79 9.70
C PRO A 142 14.22 8.33 9.38
N PHE A 143 14.14 7.92 8.11
CA PHE A 143 14.29 6.55 7.65
C PHE A 143 15.59 6.29 6.85
N VAL A 144 16.57 7.20 6.88
CA VAL A 144 17.86 7.03 6.20
C VAL A 144 18.63 5.77 6.60
N HIS A 145 18.49 5.32 7.86
CA HIS A 145 19.10 4.10 8.38
C HIS A 145 18.08 2.94 8.50
N TRP A 146 16.99 3.01 7.77
CA TRP A 146 15.98 1.96 7.75
C TRP A 146 16.53 0.71 7.05
N THR A 147 16.53 -0.41 7.75
CA THR A 147 16.90 -1.71 7.17
C THR A 147 15.68 -2.45 6.67
N VAL A 148 15.67 -2.77 5.38
CA VAL A 148 14.71 -3.69 4.76
C VAL A 148 15.30 -5.10 4.81
N ASN A 149 14.64 -6.03 5.49
CA ASN A 149 15.20 -7.36 5.80
C ASN A 149 14.78 -8.48 4.83
N MET A 150 13.84 -8.23 3.91
CA MET A 150 13.26 -9.23 2.99
C MET A 150 13.03 -8.65 1.60
N GLY A 151 12.71 -9.49 0.63
CA GLY A 151 12.68 -9.13 -0.79
C GLY A 151 14.09 -9.09 -1.42
N PRO A 152 14.23 -8.59 -2.65
CA PRO A 152 13.15 -8.05 -3.47
C PRO A 152 12.14 -9.13 -3.90
N GLY A 153 10.92 -8.71 -4.25
CA GLY A 153 9.87 -9.60 -4.75
C GLY A 153 9.33 -10.59 -3.70
N PHE A 154 9.12 -11.85 -4.08
CA PHE A 154 8.46 -12.87 -3.25
C PHE A 154 9.33 -13.49 -2.15
N SER A 155 10.58 -13.04 -1.99
CA SER A 155 11.51 -13.65 -1.04
C SER A 155 11.24 -13.17 0.39
N THR A 156 10.93 -14.11 1.29
CA THR A 156 10.90 -13.89 2.74
C THR A 156 12.22 -14.28 3.44
N ALA A 157 13.27 -14.59 2.66
CA ALA A 157 14.60 -14.87 3.18
C ALA A 157 15.28 -13.60 3.71
N TYR A 158 16.20 -13.78 4.66
CA TYR A 158 16.95 -12.66 5.21
C TYR A 158 17.87 -12.02 4.16
N ASN A 159 17.59 -10.77 3.82
CA ASN A 159 18.33 -9.98 2.84
C ASN A 159 18.38 -8.49 3.28
N PRO A 160 19.18 -8.16 4.31
CA PRO A 160 19.24 -6.81 4.87
C PRO A 160 19.89 -5.82 3.91
N ARG A 161 19.19 -4.71 3.63
CA ARG A 161 19.66 -3.61 2.79
C ARG A 161 19.04 -2.27 3.21
N CYS A 162 19.54 -1.18 2.64
CA CYS A 162 18.93 0.14 2.81
C CYS A 162 17.56 0.20 2.11
N MET A 163 16.67 1.06 2.58
CA MET A 163 15.48 1.45 1.82
C MET A 163 15.90 2.30 0.62
N THR A 164 15.44 1.94 -0.57
CA THR A 164 15.69 2.67 -1.82
C THR A 164 14.42 3.38 -2.29
N ARG A 165 14.58 4.49 -3.02
CA ARG A 165 13.46 5.18 -3.71
C ARG A 165 13.89 5.65 -5.08
N ASP A 166 12.93 5.65 -6.00
CA ASP A 166 13.14 6.04 -7.38
C ASP A 166 11.97 6.91 -7.86
N LEU A 167 11.90 8.13 -7.31
CA LEU A 167 10.75 8.99 -7.53
C LEU A 167 10.55 9.30 -9.01
N SER A 168 9.33 9.10 -9.50
CA SER A 168 8.88 9.53 -10.83
C SER A 168 7.73 10.53 -10.71
N SER A 169 8.08 11.81 -10.78
CA SER A 169 7.10 12.91 -10.79
C SER A 169 6.26 12.92 -12.08
N TYR A 170 6.83 12.45 -13.20
CA TYR A 170 6.10 12.28 -14.46
C TYR A 170 5.00 11.22 -14.30
N PHE A 171 5.35 10.03 -13.82
CA PHE A 171 4.37 8.96 -13.67
C PHE A 171 3.28 9.34 -12.66
N ALA A 172 3.65 10.07 -11.60
CA ALA A 172 2.71 10.58 -10.62
C ALA A 172 1.69 11.54 -11.23
N SER A 173 2.14 12.42 -12.14
CA SER A 173 1.27 13.39 -12.79
C SER A 173 0.22 12.72 -13.69
N GLN A 174 0.54 11.56 -14.25
CA GLN A 174 -0.36 10.79 -15.11
C GLN A 174 -1.36 9.93 -14.32
N THR A 175 -0.94 9.36 -13.19
CA THR A 175 -1.71 8.31 -12.49
C THR A 175 -2.40 8.78 -11.21
N LEU A 176 -1.94 9.88 -10.59
CA LEU A 176 -2.38 10.30 -9.26
C LEU A 176 -3.20 11.59 -9.23
N ASN A 177 -3.54 12.13 -10.40
CA ASN A 177 -4.28 13.37 -10.55
C ASN A 177 -5.79 13.23 -10.24
N SER A 178 -6.48 14.37 -10.17
CA SER A 178 -7.92 14.44 -9.86
C SER A 178 -8.79 13.76 -10.89
N THR A 179 -8.39 13.72 -12.17
CA THR A 179 -9.12 13.04 -13.24
C THR A 179 -9.16 11.53 -13.01
N VAL A 180 -8.02 10.93 -12.63
CA VAL A 180 -7.96 9.50 -12.29
C VAL A 180 -8.82 9.20 -11.07
N VAL A 181 -8.76 10.04 -10.03
CA VAL A 181 -9.61 9.89 -8.84
C VAL A 181 -11.09 9.98 -9.19
N ALA A 182 -11.50 10.98 -9.98
CA ALA A 182 -12.89 11.16 -10.38
C ALA A 182 -13.41 9.96 -11.17
N LYS A 183 -12.60 9.42 -12.08
CA LYS A 183 -12.93 8.20 -12.83
C LYS A 183 -13.06 6.98 -11.91
N THR A 184 -12.17 6.87 -10.92
CA THR A 184 -12.18 5.76 -9.95
C THR A 184 -13.47 5.75 -9.14
N ILE A 185 -13.83 6.86 -8.50
CA ILE A 185 -15.04 6.94 -7.66
C ILE A 185 -16.36 6.99 -8.46
N ALA A 186 -16.29 7.14 -9.79
CA ALA A 186 -17.45 7.05 -10.67
C ALA A 186 -17.84 5.61 -11.04
N GLY A 187 -17.09 4.60 -10.60
CA GLY A 187 -17.43 3.18 -10.79
C GLY A 187 -18.86 2.90 -10.33
N LYS A 188 -19.66 2.22 -11.17
CA LYS A 188 -21.09 1.95 -10.85
C LYS A 188 -21.26 0.80 -9.87
N THR A 189 -20.41 -0.22 -10.00
CA THR A 189 -20.31 -1.42 -9.16
C THR A 189 -18.95 -1.48 -8.49
N PHE A 190 -18.79 -2.32 -7.45
CA PHE A 190 -17.50 -2.56 -6.82
C PHE A 190 -16.43 -2.99 -7.83
N GLN A 191 -16.75 -3.94 -8.71
CA GLN A 191 -15.87 -4.36 -9.81
C GLN A 191 -15.40 -3.19 -10.67
N ALA A 192 -16.29 -2.28 -11.06
CA ALA A 192 -15.92 -1.14 -11.90
C ALA A 192 -15.02 -0.15 -11.16
N PHE A 193 -15.24 0.04 -9.86
CA PHE A 193 -14.37 0.83 -8.99
C PHE A 193 -12.98 0.19 -8.87
N ASP A 194 -12.91 -1.11 -8.56
CA ASP A 194 -11.65 -1.82 -8.30
C ASP A 194 -10.77 -1.92 -9.57
N ILE A 195 -11.36 -2.13 -10.74
CA ILE A 195 -10.63 -2.05 -12.02
C ILE A 195 -9.95 -0.68 -12.20
N GLN A 196 -10.59 0.41 -11.78
CA GLN A 196 -9.98 1.75 -11.86
C GLN A 196 -8.99 2.02 -10.72
N VAL A 197 -9.09 1.34 -9.58
CA VAL A 197 -8.08 1.41 -8.52
C VAL A 197 -6.79 0.74 -9.00
N GLN A 198 -6.88 -0.50 -9.50
CA GLN A 198 -5.73 -1.31 -9.89
C GLN A 198 -5.14 -0.88 -11.25
N GLY A 199 -5.98 -0.83 -12.28
CA GLY A 199 -5.53 -0.68 -13.66
C GLY A 199 -5.23 -2.02 -14.34
N THR A 200 -4.14 -2.07 -15.10
CA THR A 200 -3.68 -3.25 -15.82
C THR A 200 -2.26 -3.61 -15.42
N THR A 201 -1.69 -4.64 -16.07
CA THR A 201 -0.31 -5.08 -15.90
C THR A 201 0.69 -4.34 -16.79
N THR A 202 0.29 -3.28 -17.49
CA THR A 202 1.20 -2.43 -18.30
C THR A 202 1.38 -1.06 -17.66
N VAL A 203 2.56 -0.45 -17.83
CA VAL A 203 2.88 0.86 -17.24
C VAL A 203 1.84 1.92 -17.62
N GLU A 204 1.37 1.93 -18.87
CA GLU A 204 0.36 2.88 -19.36
C GLU A 204 -1.05 2.60 -18.82
N GLY A 205 -1.33 1.34 -18.49
CA GLY A 205 -2.63 0.92 -18.00
C GLY A 205 -2.75 0.92 -16.48
N MET A 206 -1.65 1.08 -15.74
CA MET A 206 -1.64 1.32 -14.30
C MET A 206 -2.51 2.53 -13.94
N ARG A 207 -3.15 2.44 -12.77
CA ARG A 207 -4.04 3.49 -12.24
C ARG A 207 -3.60 3.89 -10.84
N TYR A 208 -4.53 4.31 -9.99
CA TYR A 208 -4.20 5.03 -8.77
C TYR A 208 -3.35 4.20 -7.78
N HIS A 209 -3.62 2.90 -7.65
CA HIS A 209 -2.88 1.99 -6.79
C HIS A 209 -1.43 1.81 -7.27
N GLY A 210 -1.24 1.18 -8.44
CA GLY A 210 0.10 0.96 -9.00
C GLY A 210 0.84 2.27 -9.27
N GLY A 211 0.13 3.32 -9.68
CA GLY A 211 0.65 4.69 -9.79
C GLY A 211 1.32 5.19 -8.52
N GLY A 212 0.70 4.99 -7.37
CA GLY A 212 1.24 5.47 -6.10
C GLY A 212 2.50 4.72 -5.67
N HIS A 213 2.54 3.40 -5.86
CA HIS A 213 3.73 2.60 -5.57
C HIS A 213 4.86 2.90 -6.55
N LEU A 214 4.59 2.83 -7.85
CA LEU A 214 5.60 2.99 -8.90
C LEU A 214 6.12 4.43 -9.05
N SER A 215 5.34 5.44 -8.64
CA SER A 215 5.82 6.83 -8.56
C SER A 215 6.75 7.08 -7.38
N VAL A 216 6.65 6.33 -6.28
CA VAL A 216 7.65 6.36 -5.20
C VAL A 216 8.86 5.51 -5.59
N GLY A 217 8.62 4.39 -6.27
CA GLY A 217 9.66 3.49 -6.72
C GLY A 217 10.31 2.75 -5.54
N GLY A 218 11.57 2.36 -5.73
CA GLY A 218 12.29 1.49 -4.80
C GLY A 218 12.47 0.07 -5.34
N ASP A 219 13.62 -0.50 -4.99
CA ASP A 219 14.33 -1.62 -5.59
C ASP A 219 14.08 -1.72 -7.09
N LEU A 220 14.36 -0.59 -7.75
CA LEU A 220 14.29 -0.32 -9.19
C LEU A 220 12.94 -0.61 -9.88
N GLY A 221 11.90 -0.97 -9.14
CA GLY A 221 10.64 -1.43 -9.75
C GLY A 221 10.71 -2.88 -10.22
N ILE A 222 11.44 -3.74 -9.50
CA ILE A 222 11.41 -5.19 -9.74
C ILE A 222 9.97 -5.70 -9.52
N GLY A 223 9.36 -6.22 -10.58
CA GLY A 223 8.02 -6.83 -10.57
C GLY A 223 6.86 -5.86 -10.83
N LEU A 224 5.81 -6.36 -11.50
CA LEU A 224 4.54 -5.65 -11.74
C LEU A 224 3.61 -5.62 -10.53
N ILE A 225 3.85 -6.50 -9.56
CA ILE A 225 3.04 -6.66 -8.36
C ILE A 225 3.87 -6.15 -7.17
N ASP A 226 3.26 -5.26 -6.39
CA ASP A 226 3.86 -4.48 -5.28
C ASP A 226 4.21 -5.32 -4.03
N THR A 227 4.76 -6.51 -4.26
CA THR A 227 4.99 -7.64 -3.34
C THR A 227 5.70 -7.24 -2.05
N ASP A 228 6.75 -6.41 -2.16
CA ASP A 228 7.62 -6.00 -1.05
C ASP A 228 7.51 -4.51 -0.72
N LYS A 229 6.54 -3.78 -1.31
CA LYS A 229 6.40 -2.32 -1.12
C LYS A 229 6.00 -1.94 0.31
N CYS A 230 5.49 -2.90 1.10
CA CYS A 230 5.34 -2.76 2.56
C CYS A 230 6.65 -2.42 3.29
N SER A 231 7.81 -2.62 2.65
CA SER A 231 9.11 -2.25 3.20
C SER A 231 9.30 -0.73 3.36
N ASP A 232 8.65 0.08 2.52
CA ASP A 232 8.62 1.54 2.66
C ASP A 232 7.42 1.95 3.55
N PRO A 233 7.63 2.68 4.66
CA PRO A 233 6.53 3.12 5.51
C PRO A 233 5.49 4.01 4.83
N LEU A 234 5.79 4.55 3.63
CA LEU A 234 4.82 5.26 2.79
C LEU A 234 3.69 4.38 2.27
N PHE A 235 3.88 3.06 2.22
CA PHE A 235 2.86 2.09 1.84
C PHE A 235 1.56 2.32 2.62
N TYR A 236 1.64 2.45 3.94
CA TYR A 236 0.44 2.60 4.78
C TYR A 236 -0.29 3.93 4.52
N LEU A 237 0.45 5.00 4.20
CA LEU A 237 -0.15 6.29 3.83
C LEU A 237 -0.84 6.25 2.47
N HIS A 238 -0.27 5.47 1.53
CA HIS A 238 -0.85 5.23 0.22
C HIS A 238 -2.16 4.44 0.34
N HIS A 239 -2.13 3.32 1.06
CA HIS A 239 -3.29 2.45 1.26
C HIS A 239 -4.39 3.10 2.11
N ALA A 240 -4.05 3.91 3.11
CA ALA A 240 -5.04 4.74 3.82
C ALA A 240 -5.75 5.73 2.89
N ASN A 241 -5.09 6.18 1.81
CA ASN A 241 -5.74 7.02 0.82
C ASN A 241 -6.59 6.22 -0.18
N LEU A 242 -6.25 4.96 -0.48
CA LEU A 242 -7.13 4.06 -1.23
C LEU A 242 -8.42 3.76 -0.45
N ASP A 243 -8.29 3.44 0.83
CA ASP A 243 -9.42 3.23 1.74
C ASP A 243 -10.32 4.49 1.77
N ARG A 244 -9.73 5.68 1.83
CA ARG A 244 -10.48 6.93 1.69
C ARG A 244 -11.24 7.05 0.35
N LEU A 245 -10.63 6.66 -0.77
CA LEU A 245 -11.32 6.72 -2.08
C LEU A 245 -12.53 5.78 -2.12
N TRP A 246 -12.41 4.62 -1.47
CA TRP A 246 -13.51 3.68 -1.35
C TRP A 246 -14.61 4.15 -0.43
N VAL A 247 -14.28 4.64 0.76
CA VAL A 247 -15.28 5.20 1.68
C VAL A 247 -16.09 6.29 0.97
N LYS A 248 -15.46 7.09 0.12
CA LYS A 248 -16.16 8.06 -0.74
C LYS A 248 -17.06 7.42 -1.78
N TRP A 249 -16.60 6.36 -2.44
CA TRP A 249 -17.38 5.61 -3.41
C TRP A 249 -18.57 4.90 -2.75
N GLU A 250 -18.35 4.26 -1.61
CA GLU A 250 -19.35 3.54 -0.82
C GLU A 250 -20.43 4.50 -0.31
N ALA A 251 -20.03 5.61 0.34
CA ALA A 251 -20.95 6.59 0.90
C ALA A 251 -21.83 7.29 -0.15
N ALA A 252 -21.50 7.19 -1.44
CA ALA A 252 -22.32 7.79 -2.50
C ALA A 252 -23.68 7.10 -2.66
N ILE A 253 -23.80 5.80 -2.33
CA ILE A 253 -25.06 5.05 -2.44
C ILE A 253 -25.16 4.01 -1.30
N PRO A 254 -26.21 4.01 -0.46
CA PRO A 254 -26.30 3.12 0.70
C PRO A 254 -26.11 1.62 0.45
N TYR A 255 -26.52 1.10 -0.72
CA TYR A 255 -26.37 -0.34 -1.02
C TYR A 255 -24.91 -0.76 -1.21
N ARG A 256 -24.00 0.19 -1.48
CA ARG A 256 -22.58 -0.11 -1.73
C ARG A 256 -21.84 -0.66 -0.52
N LEU A 257 -22.38 -0.44 0.67
CA LEU A 257 -21.90 -1.07 1.90
C LEU A 257 -21.85 -2.61 1.81
N TYR A 258 -22.66 -3.19 0.93
CA TYR A 258 -22.73 -4.64 0.70
C TYR A 258 -22.29 -5.03 -0.72
N ASP A 259 -21.85 -4.07 -1.53
CA ASP A 259 -21.41 -4.31 -2.91
C ASP A 259 -19.97 -4.82 -2.89
N ILE A 260 -19.84 -6.13 -3.11
CA ILE A 260 -18.58 -6.84 -3.28
C ILE A 260 -18.77 -7.83 -4.45
N SER A 261 -17.75 -7.96 -5.30
CA SER A 261 -17.80 -8.83 -6.47
C SER A 261 -16.40 -9.22 -6.89
N GLY A 262 -16.23 -10.29 -7.68
CA GLY A 262 -14.98 -10.65 -8.36
C GLY A 262 -14.16 -11.77 -7.72
N PRO A 263 -12.99 -12.09 -8.32
CA PRO A 263 -12.41 -13.41 -8.16
C PRO A 263 -11.66 -13.62 -6.85
N ASP A 264 -11.72 -14.83 -6.31
CA ASP A 264 -10.84 -15.32 -5.24
C ASP A 264 -9.43 -15.68 -5.72
N THR A 265 -9.21 -15.67 -7.04
CA THR A 265 -8.00 -16.17 -7.70
C THR A 265 -7.36 -15.10 -8.57
N GLN A 266 -6.03 -14.93 -8.44
CA GLN A 266 -5.30 -13.85 -9.11
C GLN A 266 -5.40 -13.95 -10.62
N PHE A 267 -5.56 -12.80 -11.27
CA PHE A 267 -5.67 -12.70 -12.73
C PHE A 267 -6.81 -13.54 -13.32
N ALA A 268 -7.85 -13.86 -12.54
CA ALA A 268 -9.10 -14.33 -13.10
C ALA A 268 -9.98 -13.15 -13.55
N TYR A 269 -11.06 -13.40 -14.30
CA TYR A 269 -11.94 -12.33 -14.79
C TYR A 269 -12.42 -11.43 -13.63
N PRO A 270 -12.31 -10.09 -13.74
CA PRO A 270 -12.05 -9.30 -14.96
C PRO A 270 -10.57 -8.95 -15.22
N PHE A 271 -9.62 -9.55 -14.49
CA PHE A 271 -8.18 -9.30 -14.57
C PHE A 271 -7.41 -10.38 -15.34
N ASN A 272 -8.10 -11.13 -16.21
CA ASN A 272 -7.58 -12.22 -17.04
C ASN A 272 -6.66 -11.75 -18.19
N PHE A 273 -5.67 -10.92 -17.84
CA PHE A 273 -4.65 -10.38 -18.76
C PHE A 273 -3.75 -11.46 -19.36
N PHE A 274 -3.63 -12.61 -18.68
CA PHE A 274 -2.76 -13.73 -19.05
C PHE A 274 -3.53 -14.98 -19.50
N GLY A 275 -4.83 -14.82 -19.80
CA GLY A 275 -5.73 -15.91 -20.16
C GLY A 275 -6.72 -16.24 -19.06
N ASP A 276 -7.69 -17.09 -19.40
CA ASP A 276 -8.79 -17.43 -18.50
C ASP A 276 -8.33 -18.36 -17.38
N VAL A 277 -8.64 -17.98 -16.14
CA VAL A 277 -8.36 -18.73 -14.92
C VAL A 277 -9.68 -19.04 -14.24
N ALA A 278 -9.87 -20.29 -13.81
CA ALA A 278 -11.06 -20.68 -13.06
C ALA A 278 -11.07 -20.02 -11.68
N TYR A 279 -12.22 -19.51 -11.26
CA TYR A 279 -12.36 -18.75 -10.01
C TYR A 279 -13.76 -18.85 -9.43
N LYS A 280 -13.91 -18.43 -8.18
CA LYS A 280 -15.22 -18.16 -7.57
C LYS A 280 -15.34 -16.69 -7.25
N ASN A 281 -16.54 -16.15 -7.46
CA ASN A 281 -16.86 -14.83 -6.97
C ASN A 281 -16.92 -14.86 -5.45
N VAL A 282 -16.27 -13.87 -4.86
CA VAL A 282 -16.20 -13.73 -3.42
C VAL A 282 -17.53 -13.20 -2.88
N THR A 283 -17.79 -13.46 -1.61
CA THR A 283 -19.00 -13.00 -0.94
C THR A 283 -18.61 -12.27 0.34
N LEU A 284 -19.58 -11.65 1.00
CA LEU A 284 -19.41 -11.05 2.32
C LEU A 284 -18.90 -12.05 3.38
N ASP A 285 -19.07 -13.35 3.16
CA ASP A 285 -18.58 -14.43 4.05
C ASP A 285 -17.19 -14.93 3.71
N PHE A 286 -16.57 -14.41 2.65
CA PHE A 286 -15.22 -14.79 2.28
C PHE A 286 -14.24 -14.48 3.42
N PRO A 287 -13.44 -15.47 3.87
CA PRO A 287 -12.52 -15.30 4.98
C PRO A 287 -11.20 -14.69 4.51
N MET A 288 -10.93 -13.44 4.87
CA MET A 288 -9.64 -12.81 4.62
C MET A 288 -8.62 -13.26 5.67
N PHE A 289 -7.42 -13.65 5.26
CA PHE A 289 -6.38 -14.15 6.14
C PHE A 289 -5.40 -13.04 6.57
N PHE A 290 -5.28 -12.81 7.87
CA PHE A 290 -4.34 -11.86 8.47
C PHE A 290 -3.24 -12.54 9.29
N GLY A 291 -3.24 -13.88 9.33
CA GLY A 291 -2.26 -14.68 10.08
C GLY A 291 -2.14 -14.24 11.55
N LYS A 292 -0.89 -14.16 12.04
CA LYS A 292 -0.58 -13.74 13.41
C LYS A 292 -0.71 -12.23 13.64
N LEU A 293 -1.06 -11.46 12.59
CA LEU A 293 -1.34 -10.03 12.68
C LEU A 293 -2.83 -9.73 12.92
N GLY A 294 -3.70 -10.71 12.68
CA GLY A 294 -5.14 -10.55 12.80
C GLY A 294 -5.62 -10.29 14.23
N PRO A 295 -6.77 -9.62 14.40
CA PRO A 295 -7.38 -9.39 15.71
C PRO A 295 -7.98 -10.70 16.24
N GLU A 296 -7.47 -11.25 17.34
CA GLU A 296 -7.92 -12.48 18.05
C GLU A 296 -8.08 -13.79 17.23
N LYS A 297 -8.32 -13.71 15.91
CA LYS A 297 -8.55 -14.78 14.95
C LYS A 297 -7.73 -14.54 13.68
N PRO A 298 -7.21 -15.60 13.04
CA PRO A 298 -6.41 -15.47 11.82
C PRO A 298 -7.22 -15.12 10.58
N PHE A 299 -8.55 -15.29 10.63
CA PHE A 299 -9.47 -14.99 9.54
C PHE A 299 -10.52 -13.96 9.95
N VAL A 300 -10.76 -12.99 9.08
CA VAL A 300 -11.81 -11.98 9.24
C VAL A 300 -12.70 -12.00 8.00
N PRO A 301 -14.01 -12.27 8.13
CA PRO A 301 -14.94 -12.18 7.01
C PRO A 301 -15.02 -10.77 6.43
N ILE A 302 -15.20 -10.64 5.11
CA ILE A 302 -15.36 -9.34 4.42
C ILE A 302 -16.45 -8.47 5.08
N ARG A 303 -17.60 -9.05 5.46
CA ARG A 303 -18.70 -8.32 6.13
C ARG A 303 -18.26 -7.53 7.36
N ASN A 304 -17.20 -7.95 8.07
CA ASN A 304 -16.75 -7.30 9.30
C ASN A 304 -15.89 -6.05 9.04
N VAL A 305 -15.54 -5.79 7.79
CA VAL A 305 -14.64 -4.70 7.40
C VAL A 305 -15.22 -3.78 6.33
N MET A 306 -16.45 -4.04 5.88
CA MET A 306 -17.17 -3.18 4.95
C MET A 306 -17.52 -1.84 5.60
N ASP A 307 -17.95 -1.87 6.86
CA ASP A 307 -18.37 -0.65 7.58
C ASP A 307 -17.22 -0.05 8.40
N ILE A 308 -16.62 1.03 7.91
CA ILE A 308 -15.55 1.74 8.64
C ILE A 308 -16.06 2.38 9.95
N SER A 309 -17.36 2.67 10.09
CA SER A 309 -17.93 3.25 11.30
C SER A 309 -17.94 2.22 12.44
N ALA A 310 -18.21 0.95 12.12
CA ALA A 310 -18.05 -0.19 13.02
C ALA A 310 -16.58 -0.45 13.39
N MET A 311 -15.64 0.15 12.66
CA MET A 311 -14.20 0.09 12.91
C MET A 311 -13.65 1.28 13.69
N CYS A 312 -14.52 2.19 14.12
CA CYS A 312 -14.23 3.33 15.00
C CYS A 312 -13.25 4.36 14.42
N TYR A 313 -13.23 4.55 13.10
CA TYR A 313 -12.50 5.67 12.49
C TYR A 313 -13.30 6.33 11.36
N LYS A 314 -12.94 7.57 11.03
CA LYS A 314 -13.51 8.34 9.91
C LYS A 314 -12.43 9.13 9.20
N TYR A 315 -12.65 9.40 7.92
CA TYR A 315 -11.82 10.32 7.17
C TYR A 315 -12.41 11.74 7.23
N VAL A 316 -11.54 12.71 7.54
CA VAL A 316 -11.86 14.15 7.60
C VAL A 316 -11.17 14.88 6.46
#